data_AF-A0A7Y2QAL1-F1
#
_entry.id   AF-A0A7Y2QAL1-F1
#
_cell.length_a   1.000
_cell.length_b   1.000
_cell.length_c   1.000
_cell.angle_alpha   90.00
_cell.angle_beta   90.00
_cell.angle_gamma   90.00
#
_symmetry.space_group_name_H-M   'P 1'
#
loop_
_entity.id
_entity.type
_entity.pdbx_description
1 polymer ?
#
loop_
_entity_poly.entity_id
_entity_poly.type
_entity_poly.pdbx_seq_one_letter_code
_entity_poly.pdbx_strand_id
1 'polypeptide(L)'
;CVYEPEPALVHVAARRATARGWHRSFCFRIERFRGTKHKPGLMMSLDRGGQCRGVVFKLPPDDLESQLDKLVRREITVKPPNNIPRWVTVETDKGSLCAIAFVMNRQSRFYTGRLPPEEVADVLAEACGHWGSGAEYLHNTVAHLEEQGIRDRNLWRLQALVAERIRSNA
;
A
#
# COMPACT_ATOMS: atom_id res chain seq x y z
N CYS A 1 -4.58 1.39 -1.71
CA CYS A 1 -3.43 0.71 -2.34
C CYS A 1 -3.79 -0.77 -2.41
N VAL A 2 -3.81 -1.37 -3.60
CA VAL A 2 -4.17 -2.79 -3.71
C VAL A 2 -2.89 -3.60 -3.56
N TYR A 3 -2.77 -4.31 -2.44
CA TYR A 3 -1.92 -5.49 -2.31
C TYR A 3 -2.87 -6.57 -1.80
N GLU A 4 -3.04 -7.67 -2.53
CA GLU A 4 -4.00 -8.71 -2.12
C GLU A 4 -3.46 -10.11 -2.43
N PRO A 5 -2.97 -10.82 -1.40
CA PRO A 5 -3.06 -12.26 -1.35
C PRO A 5 -4.12 -12.65 -0.31
N GLU A 6 -5.24 -13.15 -0.83
CA GLU A 6 -6.27 -14.05 -0.26
C GLU A 6 -6.98 -13.76 1.10
N PRO A 7 -8.33 -14.00 1.17
CA PRO A 7 -9.22 -14.27 0.05
C PRO A 7 -9.46 -12.99 -0.75
N ALA A 8 -9.41 -13.12 -2.08
CA ALA A 8 -9.57 -12.01 -3.01
C ALA A 8 -10.95 -11.35 -2.89
N LEU A 9 -11.00 -10.03 -2.91
CA LEU A 9 -12.22 -9.23 -3.03
C LEU A 9 -12.98 -9.63 -4.29
N VAL A 10 -14.21 -10.15 -4.13
CA VAL A 10 -15.06 -10.49 -5.27
C VAL A 10 -15.49 -9.20 -5.96
N HIS A 11 -15.25 -9.13 -7.27
CA HIS A 11 -15.56 -7.95 -8.07
C HIS A 11 -16.08 -8.35 -9.46
N VAL A 12 -16.96 -7.50 -10.02
CA VAL A 12 -17.57 -7.71 -11.34
C VAL A 12 -16.88 -6.91 -12.44
N ALA A 13 -16.00 -5.97 -12.08
CA ALA A 13 -15.14 -5.27 -13.02
C ALA A 13 -13.90 -4.71 -12.31
N ALA A 14 -12.79 -4.64 -13.04
CA ALA A 14 -11.56 -3.97 -12.62
C ALA A 14 -11.15 -2.95 -13.69
N ARG A 15 -10.64 -1.78 -13.28
CA ARG A 15 -10.19 -0.75 -14.21
C ARG A 15 -9.01 0.02 -13.66
N ARG A 16 -8.03 0.31 -14.50
CA ARG A 16 -6.93 1.23 -14.13
C ARG A 16 -7.47 2.62 -13.84
N ALA A 17 -6.95 3.23 -12.78
CA ALA A 17 -7.36 4.55 -12.35
C ALA A 17 -6.18 5.34 -11.77
N THR A 18 -6.29 6.66 -11.82
CA THR A 18 -5.34 7.58 -11.19
C THR A 18 -6.05 8.43 -10.14
N ALA A 19 -5.64 8.30 -8.89
CA ALA A 19 -6.08 9.17 -7.79
C ALA A 19 -5.13 10.37 -7.69
N ARG A 20 -5.59 11.55 -8.09
CA ARG A 20 -4.81 12.80 -7.96
C ARG A 20 -4.92 13.34 -6.53
N GLY A 21 -3.87 13.99 -6.04
CA GLY A 21 -3.78 14.47 -4.65
C GLY A 21 -3.51 13.36 -3.64
N TRP A 22 -3.19 12.15 -4.11
CA TRP A 22 -2.88 10.97 -3.32
C TRP A 22 -1.61 10.31 -3.84
N HIS A 23 -0.76 9.82 -2.96
CA HIS A 23 0.46 9.12 -3.32
C HIS A 23 0.60 7.86 -2.48
N ARG A 24 1.22 6.86 -3.08
CA ARG A 24 1.60 5.64 -2.40
C ARG A 24 2.92 5.89 -1.66
N SER A 25 2.98 5.60 -0.36
CA SER A 25 4.17 5.85 0.45
C SER A 25 4.33 4.88 1.61
N PHE A 26 5.58 4.56 1.93
CA PHE A 26 5.99 3.91 3.17
C PHE A 26 5.91 4.90 4.34
N CYS A 27 4.69 5.16 4.78
CA CYS A 27 4.38 6.28 5.68
C CYS A 27 3.94 5.85 7.08
N PHE A 28 4.03 4.57 7.42
CA PHE A 28 3.79 4.14 8.79
C PHE A 28 4.68 2.98 9.21
N ARG A 29 5.06 3.02 10.48
CA ARG A 29 5.96 2.06 11.12
C ARG A 29 5.18 0.87 11.67
N ILE A 30 5.76 -0.32 11.53
CA ILE A 30 5.24 -1.57 12.10
C ILE A 30 6.29 -2.23 12.98
N GLU A 31 5.86 -2.77 14.12
CA GLU A 31 6.74 -3.48 15.07
C GLU A 31 6.43 -4.99 15.14
N ARG A 32 5.55 -5.44 14.25
CA ARG A 32 5.11 -6.84 14.05
C ARG A 32 4.91 -7.06 12.54
N PHE A 33 4.60 -8.30 12.15
CA PHE A 33 4.44 -8.74 10.77
C PHE A 33 5.76 -8.83 10.02
N ARG A 34 6.12 -7.80 9.28
CA ARG A 34 7.36 -7.72 8.48
C ARG A 34 8.49 -6.99 9.19
N GLY A 35 8.32 -6.76 10.49
CA GLY A 35 9.33 -6.22 11.39
C GLY A 35 9.13 -6.76 12.80
N THR A 36 9.99 -6.31 13.69
CA THR A 36 10.00 -6.65 15.12
C THR A 36 10.06 -5.37 15.95
N LYS A 37 9.99 -5.50 17.29
CA LYS A 37 10.21 -4.36 18.19
C LYS A 37 11.63 -3.78 18.08
N HIS A 38 12.62 -4.63 17.85
CA HIS A 38 14.04 -4.23 17.77
C HIS A 38 14.42 -3.73 16.37
N LYS A 39 13.84 -4.34 15.33
CA LYS A 39 13.99 -3.95 13.92
C LYS A 39 12.62 -3.69 13.32
N PRO A 40 12.02 -2.50 13.57
CA PRO A 40 10.71 -2.17 13.04
C PRO A 40 10.76 -2.08 11.52
N GLY A 41 9.66 -2.42 10.86
CA GLY A 41 9.49 -2.27 9.42
C GLY A 41 8.69 -1.02 9.06
N LEU A 42 8.59 -0.76 7.77
CA LEU A 42 7.68 0.23 7.20
C LEU A 42 6.64 -0.48 6.33
N MET A 43 5.42 0.04 6.36
CA MET A 43 4.34 -0.42 5.49
C MET A 43 3.76 0.76 4.70
N MET A 44 3.11 0.40 3.61
CA MET A 44 2.66 1.35 2.62
C MET A 44 1.19 1.66 2.78
N SER A 45 0.82 2.93 2.67
CA SER A 45 -0.58 3.37 2.60
C SER A 45 -0.75 4.43 1.51
N LEU A 46 -1.99 4.83 1.26
CA LEU A 46 -2.30 5.98 0.42
C LEU A 46 -2.30 7.23 1.29
N ASP A 47 -1.38 8.14 1.04
CA ASP A 47 -1.23 9.39 1.79
C ASP A 47 -1.43 10.61 0.89
N ARG A 48 -1.69 11.80 1.46
CA ARG A 48 -1.99 13.01 0.69
C ARG A 48 -0.78 13.54 -0.08
N GLY A 49 -1.03 14.03 -1.29
CA GLY A 49 -0.06 14.66 -2.20
C GLY A 49 0.17 13.85 -3.46
N GLY A 50 0.71 14.46 -4.52
CA GLY A 50 1.11 13.76 -5.75
C GLY A 50 -0.04 13.11 -6.52
N GLN A 51 0.24 11.95 -7.11
CA GLN A 51 -0.74 11.10 -7.80
C GLN A 51 -0.42 9.62 -7.57
N CYS A 52 -1.45 8.78 -7.56
CA CYS A 52 -1.32 7.35 -7.36
C CYS A 52 -2.05 6.61 -8.47
N ARG A 53 -1.31 5.77 -9.20
CA ARG A 53 -1.88 4.85 -10.19
C ARG A 53 -2.21 3.53 -9.52
N GLY A 54 -3.42 3.04 -9.77
CA GLY A 54 -3.93 1.83 -9.18
C GLY A 54 -5.04 1.22 -10.03
N VAL A 55 -5.79 0.32 -9.41
CA VAL A 55 -6.98 -0.31 -9.97
C VAL A 55 -8.15 0.03 -9.08
N VAL A 56 -9.30 0.35 -9.68
CA VAL A 56 -10.59 0.38 -9.00
C VAL A 56 -11.38 -0.86 -9.34
N PHE A 57 -12.01 -1.43 -8.32
CA PHE A 57 -12.85 -2.61 -8.44
C PHE A 57 -14.31 -2.21 -8.27
N LYS A 58 -15.18 -2.71 -9.15
CA LYS A 58 -16.62 -2.63 -8.99
C LYS A 58 -17.08 -3.87 -8.23
N LEU A 59 -17.63 -3.67 -7.04
CA LEU A 59 -18.21 -4.75 -6.24
C LEU A 59 -19.54 -5.24 -6.85
N PRO A 60 -19.89 -6.52 -6.66
CA PRO A 60 -21.20 -7.06 -7.05
C PRO A 60 -22.32 -6.32 -6.29
N PRO A 61 -23.34 -5.76 -6.97
CA PRO A 61 -24.45 -5.10 -6.30
C PRO A 61 -25.20 -6.01 -5.32
N ASP A 62 -25.37 -7.29 -5.68
CA ASP A 62 -26.14 -8.26 -4.89
C ASP A 62 -25.38 -8.79 -3.65
N ASP A 63 -24.09 -8.44 -3.48
CA ASP A 63 -23.26 -8.84 -2.34
C ASP A 63 -22.41 -7.66 -1.81
N LEU A 64 -22.86 -6.42 -2.07
CA LEU A 64 -22.08 -5.21 -1.81
C LEU A 64 -21.70 -5.07 -0.32
N GLU A 65 -22.66 -5.25 0.58
CA GLU A 65 -22.45 -5.06 2.03
C GLU A 65 -21.44 -6.06 2.61
N SER A 66 -21.58 -7.33 2.23
CA SER A 66 -20.68 -8.42 2.61
C SER A 66 -19.26 -8.19 2.12
N GLN A 67 -19.08 -7.78 0.85
CA GLN A 67 -17.75 -7.47 0.31
C GLN A 67 -17.15 -6.23 0.96
N LEU A 68 -17.97 -5.21 1.26
CA LEU A 68 -17.51 -4.01 1.95
C LEU A 68 -17.13 -4.30 3.41
N ASP A 69 -17.89 -5.13 4.14
CA ASP A 69 -17.55 -5.53 5.51
C ASP A 69 -16.22 -6.30 5.57
N LYS A 70 -16.01 -7.26 4.65
CA LYS A 70 -14.73 -7.96 4.50
C LYS A 70 -13.58 -6.98 4.26
N LEU A 71 -13.77 -6.03 3.35
CA LEU A 71 -12.78 -5.01 3.02
C LEU A 71 -12.46 -4.12 4.24
N VAL A 72 -13.48 -3.65 4.96
CA VAL A 72 -13.30 -2.83 6.16
C VAL A 72 -12.57 -3.59 7.25
N ARG A 73 -12.92 -4.84 7.53
CA ARG A 73 -12.24 -5.67 8.56
C ARG A 73 -10.77 -5.89 8.24
N ARG A 74 -10.44 -6.07 6.96
CA ARG A 74 -9.06 -6.25 6.50
C ARG A 74 -8.25 -4.96 6.62
N GLU A 75 -8.81 -3.83 6.23
CA GLU A 75 -8.07 -2.56 6.20
C GLU A 75 -7.99 -1.88 7.57
N ILE A 76 -8.93 -2.20 8.47
CA ILE A 76 -9.04 -1.63 9.83
C ILE A 76 -8.76 -2.72 10.89
N THR A 77 -7.64 -3.43 10.75
CA THR A 77 -7.26 -4.48 11.71
C THR A 77 -6.66 -3.93 13.02
N VAL A 78 -5.94 -2.80 12.96
CA VAL A 78 -5.25 -2.22 14.12
C VAL A 78 -6.16 -1.22 14.84
N LYS A 79 -6.15 -1.23 16.18
CA LYS A 79 -6.87 -0.27 17.03
C LYS A 79 -5.88 0.57 17.86
N PRO A 80 -5.93 1.92 17.81
CA PRO A 80 -6.73 2.75 16.88
C PRO A 80 -6.32 2.57 15.40
N PRO A 81 -7.22 2.85 14.45
CA PRO A 81 -7.03 2.56 13.03
C PRO A 81 -5.89 3.37 12.39
N ASN A 82 -5.02 2.67 11.67
CA ASN A 82 -3.97 3.28 10.84
C ASN A 82 -4.47 3.71 9.46
N ASN A 83 -5.51 3.06 8.94
CA ASN A 83 -6.16 3.44 7.70
C ASN A 83 -7.62 3.82 7.98
N ILE A 84 -8.12 4.81 7.25
CA ILE A 84 -9.51 5.26 7.34
C ILE A 84 -10.14 5.26 5.94
N PRO A 85 -11.42 4.89 5.81
CA PRO A 85 -12.12 4.95 4.53
C PRO A 85 -12.35 6.41 4.13
N ARG A 86 -12.14 6.71 2.85
CA ARG A 86 -12.40 8.00 2.23
C ARG A 86 -12.94 7.83 0.82
N TRP A 87 -13.95 8.62 0.49
CA TRP A 87 -14.33 8.86 -0.88
C TRP A 87 -13.25 9.69 -1.57
N VAL A 88 -12.76 9.19 -2.70
CA VAL A 88 -11.75 9.85 -3.52
C VAL A 88 -12.22 9.87 -4.97
N THR A 89 -11.96 10.97 -5.66
CA THR A 89 -12.13 11.05 -7.11
C THR A 89 -10.93 10.40 -7.79
N VAL A 90 -11.20 9.53 -8.75
CA VAL A 90 -10.19 8.87 -9.57
C VAL A 90 -10.49 9.07 -11.04
N GLU A 91 -9.44 9.22 -11.84
CA GLU A 91 -9.53 9.34 -13.29
C GLU A 91 -9.32 8.00 -13.96
N THR A 92 -10.22 7.62 -14.87
CA THR A 92 -10.12 6.40 -15.67
C THR A 92 -10.14 6.72 -17.17
N ASP A 93 -9.89 5.72 -18.01
CA ASP A 93 -10.03 5.81 -19.47
C ASP A 93 -11.46 6.15 -19.93
N LYS A 94 -12.48 5.91 -19.08
CA LYS A 94 -13.88 6.24 -19.34
C LYS A 94 -14.38 7.47 -18.58
N GLY A 95 -13.48 8.28 -18.02
CA GLY A 95 -13.79 9.48 -17.24
C GLY A 95 -13.63 9.29 -15.73
N SER A 96 -13.99 10.35 -14.99
CA SER A 96 -13.83 10.43 -13.55
C SER A 96 -14.90 9.64 -12.79
N LEU A 97 -14.50 9.00 -11.70
CA LEU A 97 -15.38 8.20 -10.84
C LEU A 97 -15.09 8.52 -9.37
N CYS A 98 -16.09 8.32 -8.50
CA CYS A 98 -15.89 8.31 -7.05
C CYS A 98 -15.67 6.87 -6.57
N ALA A 99 -14.66 6.66 -5.73
CA ALA A 99 -14.33 5.35 -5.17
C ALA A 99 -13.99 5.44 -3.68
N ILE A 100 -14.22 4.37 -2.93
CA ILE A 100 -13.73 4.24 -1.56
C ILE A 100 -12.26 3.82 -1.62
N ALA A 101 -11.40 4.58 -0.95
CA ALA A 101 -10.01 4.22 -0.68
C ALA A 101 -9.76 4.23 0.82
N PHE A 102 -8.96 3.28 1.29
CA PHE A 102 -8.43 3.27 2.65
C PHE A 102 -7.11 4.04 2.64
N VAL A 103 -7.10 5.17 3.33
CA VAL A 103 -6.01 6.15 3.32
C VAL A 103 -5.38 6.27 4.68
N MET A 104 -4.12 6.69 4.73
CA MET A 104 -3.37 6.82 5.97
C MET A 104 -4.06 7.79 6.93
N ASN A 105 -4.33 7.30 8.14
CA ASN A 105 -4.71 8.13 9.26
C ASN A 105 -3.46 8.84 9.81
N ARG A 106 -3.24 10.09 9.39
CA ARG A 106 -2.10 10.90 9.85
C ARG A 106 -2.10 11.21 11.36
N GLN A 107 -3.21 10.97 12.07
CA GLN A 107 -3.27 11.08 13.54
C GLN A 107 -2.80 9.80 14.25
N SER A 108 -2.54 8.72 13.50
CA SER A 108 -2.00 7.50 14.08
C SER A 108 -0.60 7.73 14.64
N ARG A 109 -0.34 7.19 15.84
CA ARG A 109 1.01 7.15 16.43
C ARG A 109 2.05 6.41 15.58
N PHE A 110 1.59 5.61 14.62
CA PHE A 110 2.45 4.84 13.72
C PHE A 110 2.80 5.63 12.45
N TYR A 111 2.15 6.76 12.19
CA TYR A 111 2.43 7.60 11.03
C TYR A 111 3.82 8.23 11.15
N THR A 112 4.65 8.04 10.13
CA THR A 112 6.03 8.56 10.06
C THR A 112 6.18 9.71 9.08
N GLY A 113 5.11 10.10 8.39
CA GLY A 113 5.22 11.08 7.31
C GLY A 113 5.85 10.50 6.06
N ARG A 114 6.35 11.40 5.20
CA ARG A 114 7.12 11.04 4.03
C ARG A 114 8.60 11.02 4.42
N LEU A 115 9.20 9.84 4.41
CA LEU A 115 10.62 9.65 4.64
C LEU A 115 11.40 9.76 3.31
N PRO A 116 12.67 10.18 3.34
CA PRO A 116 13.57 10.06 2.19
C PRO A 116 13.67 8.61 1.71
N PRO A 117 13.72 8.35 0.38
CA PRO A 117 13.84 6.99 -0.17
C PRO A 117 14.99 6.17 0.42
N GLU A 118 16.09 6.83 0.77
CA GLU A 118 17.31 6.25 1.31
C GLU A 118 17.07 5.72 2.73
N GLU A 119 16.40 6.48 3.59
CA GLU A 119 15.98 6.01 4.92
C GLU A 119 14.97 4.86 4.83
N VAL A 120 14.03 4.94 3.88
CA VAL A 120 13.10 3.83 3.63
C VAL A 120 13.87 2.58 3.20
N ALA A 121 14.89 2.73 2.35
CA ALA A 121 15.68 1.61 1.87
C ALA A 121 16.46 0.93 3.00
N ASP A 122 17.07 1.71 3.89
CA ASP A 122 17.81 1.21 5.05
C ASP A 122 16.88 0.36 5.95
N VAL A 123 15.68 0.87 6.24
CA VAL A 123 14.69 0.13 7.06
C VAL A 123 14.23 -1.16 6.35
N LEU A 124 13.88 -1.09 5.06
CA LEU A 124 13.35 -2.25 4.34
C LEU A 124 14.40 -3.34 4.10
N ALA A 125 15.68 -2.98 4.00
CA ALA A 125 16.78 -3.93 3.84
C ALA A 125 16.99 -4.77 5.11
N GLU A 126 16.71 -4.22 6.29
CA GLU A 126 16.93 -4.91 7.57
C GLU A 126 15.68 -5.52 8.20
N ALA A 127 14.50 -4.95 7.92
CA ALA A 127 13.27 -5.37 8.57
C ALA A 127 12.86 -6.79 8.12
N CYS A 128 12.73 -7.69 9.09
CA CYS A 128 12.21 -9.04 8.87
C CYS A 128 11.39 -9.48 10.08
N GLY A 129 10.22 -10.05 9.83
CA GLY A 129 9.40 -10.65 10.86
C GLY A 129 8.69 -11.91 10.34
N HIS A 130 7.74 -12.43 11.11
CA HIS A 130 7.05 -13.69 10.80
C HIS A 130 6.22 -13.68 9.50
N TRP A 131 5.97 -12.52 8.88
CA TRP A 131 5.32 -12.41 7.56
C TRP A 131 6.30 -12.20 6.40
N GLY A 132 7.61 -12.36 6.65
CA GLY A 132 8.68 -12.11 5.69
C GLY A 132 9.36 -10.76 5.88
N SER A 133 10.23 -10.40 4.94
CA SER A 133 11.06 -9.19 5.01
C SER A 133 10.37 -7.96 4.41
N GLY A 134 10.89 -6.77 4.76
CA GLY A 134 10.54 -5.51 4.11
C GLY A 134 10.94 -5.50 2.63
N ALA A 135 12.10 -6.09 2.31
CA ALA A 135 12.57 -6.24 0.93
C ALA A 135 11.65 -7.13 0.08
N GLU A 136 11.20 -8.27 0.61
CA GLU A 136 10.24 -9.15 -0.06
C GLU A 136 8.91 -8.42 -0.29
N TYR A 137 8.43 -7.66 0.70
CA TYR A 137 7.21 -6.87 0.55
C TYR A 137 7.29 -5.84 -0.56
N LEU A 138 8.40 -5.10 -0.64
CA LEU A 138 8.63 -4.14 -1.71
C LEU A 138 8.67 -4.85 -3.07
N HIS A 139 9.38 -5.97 -3.17
CA HIS A 139 9.47 -6.74 -4.39
C HIS A 139 8.10 -7.22 -4.88
N ASN A 140 7.32 -7.87 -4.01
CA ASN A 140 5.99 -8.36 -4.35
C ASN A 140 5.02 -7.22 -4.71
N THR A 141 5.16 -6.06 -4.03
CA THR A 141 4.38 -4.87 -4.35
C THR A 141 4.69 -4.36 -5.76
N VAL A 142 5.98 -4.29 -6.13
CA VAL A 142 6.39 -3.87 -7.48
C VAL A 142 5.87 -4.87 -8.52
N ALA A 143 6.13 -6.17 -8.32
CA ALA A 143 5.68 -7.22 -9.25
C ALA A 143 4.16 -7.17 -9.50
N HIS A 144 3.36 -7.08 -8.44
CA HIS A 144 1.91 -7.00 -8.58
C HIS A 144 1.45 -5.75 -9.33
N LEU A 145 2.10 -4.60 -9.13
CA LEU A 145 1.77 -3.39 -9.89
C LEU A 145 2.09 -3.56 -11.38
N GLU A 146 3.18 -4.24 -11.71
CA GLU A 146 3.57 -4.50 -13.09
C GLU A 146 2.61 -5.46 -13.80
N GLU A 147 2.14 -6.50 -13.12
CA GLU A 147 1.08 -7.39 -13.62
C GLU A 147 -0.19 -6.60 -13.99
N GLN A 148 -0.47 -5.52 -13.27
CA GLN A 148 -1.59 -4.60 -13.54
C GLN A 148 -1.25 -3.51 -14.59
N GLY A 149 -0.07 -3.56 -15.20
CA GLY A 149 0.41 -2.59 -16.18
C GLY A 149 0.79 -1.24 -15.58
N ILE A 150 1.11 -1.19 -14.28
CA ILE A 150 1.44 0.02 -13.54
C ILE A 150 2.92 0.04 -13.19
N ARG A 151 3.69 0.85 -13.93
CA ARG A 151 5.12 1.08 -13.64
C ARG A 151 5.32 2.32 -12.78
N ASP A 152 5.65 2.12 -11.50
CA ASP A 152 5.97 3.19 -10.55
C ASP A 152 7.48 3.40 -10.45
N ARG A 153 8.00 4.47 -11.06
CA ARG A 153 9.43 4.77 -11.10
C ARG A 153 10.04 4.95 -9.70
N ASN A 154 9.27 5.43 -8.72
CA ASN A 154 9.79 5.66 -7.37
C ASN A 154 10.01 4.33 -6.64
N LEU A 155 9.08 3.37 -6.79
CA LEU A 155 9.24 2.04 -6.20
C LEU A 155 10.38 1.26 -6.86
N TRP A 156 10.53 1.39 -8.17
CA TRP A 156 11.67 0.83 -8.90
C TRP A 156 13.01 1.37 -8.40
N ARG A 157 13.13 2.70 -8.21
CA ARG A 157 14.32 3.31 -7.60
C ARG A 157 14.53 2.79 -6.18
N LEU A 158 13.49 2.73 -5.37
CA LEU A 158 13.56 2.22 -3.99
C LEU A 158 14.04 0.77 -3.94
N GLN A 159 13.58 -0.08 -4.86
CA GLN A 159 14.00 -1.48 -4.95
C GLN A 159 15.50 -1.59 -5.28
N ALA A 160 16.02 -0.72 -6.16
CA ALA A 160 17.45 -0.65 -6.44
C ALA A 160 18.27 -0.24 -5.21
N LEU A 161 17.80 0.76 -4.45
CA LEU A 161 18.44 1.19 -3.19
C LEU A 161 18.45 0.07 -2.16
N VAL A 162 17.31 -0.60 -1.93
CA VAL A 162 17.22 -1.74 -0.99
C VAL A 162 18.20 -2.85 -1.39
N ALA A 163 18.28 -3.18 -2.68
CA ALA A 163 19.20 -4.20 -3.17
C ALA A 163 20.68 -3.82 -2.95
N GLU A 164 21.02 -2.53 -3.05
CA GLU A 164 22.35 -2.02 -2.72
C GLU A 164 22.67 -2.21 -1.23
N ARG A 165 21.75 -1.86 -0.32
CA ARG A 165 21.95 -2.03 1.13
C ARG A 165 22.14 -3.49 1.52
N ILE A 166 21.33 -4.38 0.94
CA ILE A 166 21.45 -5.83 1.20
C ILE A 166 22.83 -6.34 0.76
N ARG A 167 23.35 -5.89 -0.39
CA ARG A 167 24.70 -6.30 -0.85
C ARG A 167 25.82 -5.75 0.02
N SER A 168 25.69 -4.52 0.51
CA SER A 168 26.71 -3.90 1.37
C SER A 168 26.73 -4.48 2.80
N ASN A 169 25.63 -5.11 3.23
CA ASN A 169 25.49 -5.71 4.55
C ASN A 169 25.78 -7.23 4.57
N ALA A 170 26.05 -7.83 3.42
CA ALA A 170 26.38 -9.25 3.24
C ALA A 170 27.89 -9.46 3.27
#